data_AF-A0AAW9IAH5-F1
#
_entry.id   AF-A0AAW9IAH5-F1
#
_cell.length_a   1.000
_cell.length_b   1.000
_cell.length_c   1.000
_cell.angle_alpha   90.00
_cell.angle_beta   90.00
_cell.angle_gamma   90.00
#
_symmetry.space_group_name_H-M   'P 1'
#
loop_
_entity.id
_entity.type
_entity.pdbx_description
1 polymer ?
#
loop_
_entity_poly.entity_id
_entity_poly.type
_entity_poly.pdbx_seq_one_letter_code
_entity_poly.pdbx_strand_id
1 'polypeptide(L)'
;MSLIHKFKQGDNYFILDVNTGAVHLVDELVYDLVHDDGMKDKEETLKLLCNKYERDTIIEAYDEIMELVKDGLLYSEDKYEDIAHGSMEDRDYIKAVCLNIIHGSNLRCKYCLADEGEYNGDKGVMSRETAKQ
;
A
#
# COMPACT_ATOMS: atom_id res chain seq x y z
N MET A 1 4.28 6.32 12.62
CA MET A 1 3.82 7.59 11.98
C MET A 1 2.45 7.35 11.36
N SER A 2 1.55 8.34 11.42
CA SER A 2 0.24 8.22 10.77
C SER A 2 0.34 8.64 9.30
N LEU A 3 0.11 7.68 8.40
CA LEU A 3 0.42 7.80 6.98
C LEU A 3 -0.86 7.76 6.17
N ILE A 4 -1.16 8.86 5.48
CA ILE A 4 -2.21 8.96 4.49
C ILE A 4 -1.60 9.09 3.11
N HIS A 5 -2.21 8.46 2.12
CA HIS A 5 -1.92 8.69 0.71
C HIS A 5 -3.18 9.10 -0.04
N LYS A 6 -3.11 10.20 -0.79
CA LYS A 6 -4.24 10.73 -1.55
C LYS A 6 -3.95 10.72 -3.04
N PHE A 7 -4.93 10.33 -3.83
CA PHE A 7 -4.82 10.36 -5.28
C PHE A 7 -6.17 10.55 -5.96
N LYS A 8 -6.12 11.02 -7.22
CA LYS A 8 -7.30 11.17 -8.09
C LYS A 8 -7.21 10.17 -9.23
N GLN A 9 -8.32 9.51 -9.55
CA GLN A 9 -8.41 8.65 -10.71
C GLN A 9 -9.72 8.91 -11.46
N GLY A 10 -9.61 9.40 -12.70
CA GLY A 10 -10.76 9.93 -13.43
C GLY A 10 -11.37 11.10 -12.65
N ASP A 11 -12.67 11.04 -12.42
CA ASP A 11 -13.43 12.07 -11.69
C ASP A 11 -13.56 11.78 -10.18
N ASN A 12 -12.95 10.70 -9.69
CA ASN A 12 -13.06 10.25 -8.31
C ASN A 12 -11.83 10.63 -7.47
N TYR A 13 -12.07 10.96 -6.20
CA TYR A 13 -11.04 11.29 -5.21
C TYR A 13 -10.89 10.16 -4.19
N PHE A 14 -9.66 9.72 -3.96
CA PHE A 14 -9.36 8.60 -3.06
C PHE A 14 -8.40 9.00 -1.96
N ILE A 15 -8.65 8.44 -0.78
CA ILE A 15 -7.79 8.55 0.41
C ILE A 15 -7.51 7.13 0.89
N LEU A 16 -6.23 6.79 1.01
CA LEU A 16 -5.74 5.53 1.58
C LEU A 16 -5.16 5.81 2.96
N ASP A 17 -5.73 5.20 3.99
CA ASP A 17 -5.10 5.06 5.30
C ASP A 17 -4.12 3.89 5.26
N VAL A 18 -2.82 4.19 5.33
CA VAL A 18 -1.78 3.20 5.02
C VAL A 18 -1.70 2.12 6.10
N ASN A 19 -1.85 2.48 7.37
CA ASN A 19 -1.65 1.56 8.48
C ASN A 19 -2.80 0.56 8.63
N THR A 20 -4.02 0.94 8.26
CA THR A 20 -5.17 0.01 8.20
C THR A 20 -5.39 -0.61 6.83
N GLY A 21 -4.90 0.02 5.76
CA GLY A 21 -5.21 -0.33 4.37
C GLY A 21 -6.62 0.11 3.92
N ALA A 22 -7.33 0.92 4.72
CA ALA A 22 -8.66 1.39 4.36
C ALA A 22 -8.60 2.39 3.19
N VAL A 23 -9.50 2.23 2.22
CA VAL A 23 -9.62 3.12 1.07
C VAL A 23 -10.98 3.81 1.10
N HIS A 24 -10.95 5.14 1.12
CA HIS A 24 -12.12 6.00 1.13
C HIS A 24 -12.27 6.66 -0.24
N LEU A 25 -13.43 6.45 -0.87
CA LEU A 25 -13.90 7.29 -1.98
C LEU A 25 -14.59 8.50 -1.36
N VAL A 26 -14.11 9.70 -1.68
CA VAL A 26 -14.56 10.93 -1.05
C VAL A 26 -14.94 11.97 -2.08
N ASP A 27 -15.62 13.03 -1.65
CA ASP A 27 -15.84 14.21 -2.46
C ASP A 27 -14.62 15.14 -2.47
N GLU A 28 -14.71 16.21 -3.26
CA GLU A 28 -13.62 17.18 -3.40
C GLU A 28 -13.36 17.97 -2.11
N LEU A 29 -14.38 18.23 -1.29
CA LEU A 29 -14.23 18.97 -0.04
C LEU A 29 -13.40 18.16 0.96
N VAL A 30 -13.77 16.90 1.20
CA VAL A 30 -13.02 16.00 2.09
C VAL A 30 -11.62 15.75 1.52
N TYR A 31 -11.49 15.63 0.20
CA TYR A 31 -10.18 15.55 -0.42
C TYR A 31 -9.36 16.82 -0.17
N ASP A 32 -9.92 18.01 -0.20
CA ASP A 32 -9.15 19.24 0.10
C ASP A 32 -8.82 19.40 1.59
N LEU A 33 -9.64 18.83 2.48
CA LEU A 33 -9.46 18.90 3.94
C LEU A 33 -8.35 17.99 4.47
N VAL A 34 -8.24 16.78 3.93
CA VAL A 34 -7.27 15.78 4.42
C VAL A 34 -5.90 16.04 3.79
N HIS A 35 -4.84 16.04 4.58
CA HIS A 35 -3.46 16.21 4.11
C HIS A 35 -2.55 15.05 4.52
N ASP A 36 -1.54 14.74 3.71
CA ASP A 36 -0.65 13.60 3.95
C ASP A 36 0.15 13.71 5.27
N ASP A 37 0.35 14.93 5.78
CA ASP A 37 1.09 15.25 7.02
C ASP A 37 0.21 15.44 8.27
N GLY A 38 -1.10 15.25 8.14
CA GLY A 38 -2.06 15.37 9.24
C GLY A 38 -3.14 16.43 9.00
N MET A 39 -4.15 16.44 9.88
CA MET A 39 -5.17 17.49 9.86
C MET A 39 -4.57 18.81 10.33
N LYS A 40 -4.81 19.87 9.56
CA LYS A 40 -4.50 21.24 9.96
C LYS A 40 -5.47 21.72 11.03
N ASP A 41 -5.10 22.78 11.75
CA ASP A 41 -6.03 23.43 12.67
C ASP A 41 -7.30 23.90 11.94
N LYS A 42 -8.43 23.87 12.65
CA LYS A 42 -9.75 24.22 12.10
C LYS A 42 -9.78 25.66 11.59
N GLU A 43 -9.16 26.62 12.28
CA GLU A 43 -9.13 28.01 11.82
C GLU A 43 -8.23 28.20 10.60
N GLU A 44 -7.09 27.49 10.53
CA GLU A 44 -6.22 27.50 9.35
C GLU A 44 -6.95 26.92 8.13
N THR A 45 -7.62 25.79 8.32
CA THR A 45 -8.41 25.11 7.31
C THR A 45 -9.52 26.02 6.76
N LEU A 46 -10.24 26.69 7.65
CA LEU A 46 -11.27 27.66 7.26
C LEU A 46 -10.68 28.80 6.43
N LYS A 47 -9.51 29.34 6.78
CA LYS A 47 -8.85 30.40 6.01
C LYS A 47 -8.40 29.92 4.62
N LEU A 48 -7.96 28.67 4.51
CA LEU A 48 -7.50 28.10 3.24
C LEU A 48 -8.66 27.83 2.27
N LEU A 49 -9.81 27.39 2.80
CA LEU A 49 -10.90 26.85 1.99
C LEU A 49 -12.13 27.76 1.88
N CYS A 50 -12.21 28.86 2.64
CA CYS A 50 -13.37 29.78 2.63
C CYS A 50 -13.69 30.41 1.27
N ASN A 51 -12.73 30.44 0.34
CA ASN A 51 -12.96 30.97 -1.02
C ASN A 51 -13.62 29.94 -1.95
N LYS A 52 -13.60 28.65 -1.59
CA LYS A 52 -14.08 27.54 -2.44
C LYS A 52 -15.36 26.91 -1.89
N TYR A 53 -15.52 26.86 -0.57
CA TYR A 53 -16.65 26.20 0.09
C TYR A 53 -17.27 27.09 1.16
N GLU A 54 -18.54 26.85 1.49
CA GLU A 54 -19.22 27.57 2.56
C GLU A 54 -18.64 27.22 3.93
N ARG A 55 -18.60 28.22 4.82
CA ARG A 55 -17.99 28.11 6.14
C ARG A 55 -18.57 26.95 6.96
N ASP A 56 -19.89 26.85 6.99
CA ASP A 56 -20.58 25.86 7.83
C ASP A 56 -20.35 24.44 7.30
N THR A 57 -20.32 24.27 5.97
CA THR A 57 -19.99 22.97 5.33
C THR A 57 -18.54 22.54 5.61
N ILE A 58 -17.58 23.48 5.60
CA ILE A 58 -16.19 23.17 5.98
C ILE A 58 -16.14 22.70 7.44
N ILE A 59 -16.88 23.38 8.34
CA ILE A 59 -16.92 23.06 9.77
C ILE A 59 -17.48 21.66 10.00
N GLU A 60 -18.61 21.34 9.37
CA GLU A 60 -19.29 20.04 9.48
C GLU A 60 -18.39 18.91 8.98
N ALA A 61 -17.87 19.02 7.74
CA ALA A 61 -16.98 18.01 7.17
C ALA A 61 -15.69 17.84 7.98
N TYR A 62 -15.12 18.93 8.50
CA TYR A 62 -13.96 18.85 9.38
C TYR A 62 -14.26 18.06 10.66
N ASP A 63 -15.40 18.32 11.29
CA ASP A 63 -15.78 17.63 12.54
C ASP A 63 -16.04 16.13 12.29
N GLU A 64 -16.70 15.77 11.19
CA GLU A 64 -16.89 14.37 10.77
C GLU A 64 -15.54 13.65 10.54
N ILE A 65 -14.60 14.30 9.86
CA ILE A 65 -13.25 13.74 9.64
C ILE A 65 -12.54 13.53 10.98
N MET A 66 -12.62 14.51 11.89
CA MET A 66 -11.98 14.39 13.20
C MET A 66 -12.58 13.29 14.07
N GLU A 67 -13.87 12.96 13.90
CA GLU A 67 -14.47 11.77 14.52
C GLU A 67 -13.86 10.48 13.98
N LEU A 68 -13.67 10.36 12.66
CA LEU A 68 -12.98 9.22 12.05
C LEU A 68 -11.54 9.09 12.54
N VAL A 69 -10.84 10.21 12.74
CA VAL A 69 -9.49 10.23 13.32
C VAL A 69 -9.50 9.71 14.75
N LYS A 70 -10.44 10.20 15.56
CA LYS A 70 -10.57 9.79 16.96
C LYS A 70 -10.91 8.29 17.10
N ASP A 71 -11.71 7.76 16.18
CA ASP A 71 -12.07 6.34 16.15
C ASP A 71 -10.96 5.45 15.54
N GLY A 72 -9.87 6.06 15.08
CA GLY A 72 -8.73 5.35 14.48
C GLY A 72 -9.03 4.75 13.11
N LEU A 73 -10.03 5.30 12.41
CA LEU A 73 -10.45 4.89 11.07
C LEU A 73 -9.79 5.70 9.95
N LEU A 74 -9.23 6.85 10.30
CA LEU A 74 -8.41 7.69 9.43
C LEU A 74 -7.23 8.22 10.23
N TYR A 75 -6.07 8.36 9.60
CA TYR A 75 -4.83 8.69 10.29
C TYR A 75 -4.52 7.69 11.42
N SER A 76 -4.75 6.40 11.17
CA SER A 76 -4.56 5.37 12.18
C SER A 76 -3.08 5.16 12.57
N GLU A 77 -2.85 4.67 13.78
CA GLU A 77 -1.51 4.30 14.27
C GLU A 77 -1.11 2.89 13.77
N ASP A 78 0.20 2.67 13.61
CA ASP A 78 0.73 1.35 13.30
C ASP A 78 0.76 0.47 14.56
N LYS A 79 -0.17 -0.49 14.63
CA LYS A 79 -0.29 -1.43 15.76
C LYS A 79 0.74 -2.55 15.73
N TYR A 80 1.49 -2.68 14.65
CA TYR A 80 2.45 -3.76 14.42
C TYR A 80 3.92 -3.30 14.48
N GLU A 81 4.17 -1.99 14.64
CA GLU A 81 5.53 -1.41 14.68
C GLU A 81 6.43 -2.13 15.69
N ASP A 82 5.98 -2.28 16.93
CA ASP A 82 6.74 -2.96 17.99
C ASP A 82 7.00 -4.45 17.67
N ILE A 83 6.01 -5.14 17.09
CA ILE A 83 6.12 -6.56 16.72
C ILE A 83 7.15 -6.72 15.60
N ALA A 84 7.12 -5.83 14.60
CA ALA A 84 8.06 -5.84 13.49
C ALA A 84 9.50 -5.64 13.99
N HIS A 85 9.72 -4.71 14.91
CA HIS A 85 11.04 -4.50 15.52
C HIS A 85 11.54 -5.70 16.34
N GLY A 86 10.64 -6.42 17.03
CA GLY A 86 10.99 -7.62 17.79
C GLY A 86 11.27 -8.87 16.94
N SER A 87 10.71 -8.95 15.72
CA SER A 87 10.82 -10.13 14.84
C SER A 87 12.20 -10.36 14.20
N MET A 88 13.15 -9.42 14.37
CA MET A 88 14.50 -9.58 13.83
C MET A 88 15.32 -10.69 14.51
N GLU A 89 14.83 -11.23 15.62
CA GLU A 89 15.46 -12.35 16.35
C GLU A 89 14.88 -13.73 15.96
N ASP A 90 13.87 -13.77 15.08
CA ASP A 90 13.25 -15.02 14.64
C ASP A 90 14.19 -15.82 13.73
N ARG A 91 14.07 -17.17 13.77
CA ARG A 91 14.81 -18.04 12.85
C ARG A 91 14.24 -17.94 11.44
N ASP A 92 15.12 -17.97 10.45
CA ASP A 92 14.70 -18.10 9.05
C ASP A 92 14.11 -19.49 8.77
N TYR A 93 12.92 -19.50 8.16
CA TYR A 93 12.25 -20.72 7.70
C TYR A 93 12.04 -20.66 6.19
N ILE A 94 12.34 -21.76 5.49
CA ILE A 94 12.00 -21.91 4.08
C ILE A 94 10.47 -22.04 3.95
N LYS A 95 9.81 -21.00 3.42
CA LYS A 95 8.35 -20.98 3.24
C LYS A 95 7.89 -21.58 1.90
N ALA A 96 8.77 -21.56 0.90
CA ALA A 96 8.51 -22.08 -0.43
C ALA A 96 9.82 -22.46 -1.11
N VAL A 97 9.75 -23.43 -2.04
CA VAL A 97 10.85 -23.84 -2.92
C VAL A 97 10.34 -23.81 -4.35
N CYS A 98 11.02 -23.06 -5.23
CA CYS A 98 10.76 -23.09 -6.66
C CYS A 98 11.65 -24.17 -7.31
N LEU A 99 11.04 -25.24 -7.82
CA LEU A 99 11.76 -26.32 -8.51
C LEU A 99 11.73 -26.10 -10.01
N ASN A 100 12.89 -25.81 -10.59
CA ASN A 100 13.03 -25.72 -12.05
C ASN A 100 13.08 -27.12 -12.66
N ILE A 101 11.92 -27.67 -13.04
CA ILE A 101 11.83 -29.07 -13.51
C ILE A 101 12.55 -29.27 -14.84
N ILE A 102 12.53 -28.30 -15.75
CA ILE A 102 13.15 -28.41 -17.07
C ILE A 102 13.82 -27.08 -17.40
N HIS A 103 15.12 -27.11 -17.76
CA HIS A 103 15.89 -25.93 -18.16
C HIS A 103 15.94 -25.70 -19.68
N GLY A 104 15.33 -26.59 -20.46
CA GLY A 104 15.11 -26.42 -21.90
C GLY A 104 13.68 -25.96 -22.19
N SER A 105 13.53 -24.83 -22.89
CA SER A 105 12.24 -24.33 -23.38
C SER A 105 12.14 -24.42 -24.89
N ASN A 106 10.94 -24.70 -25.41
CA ASN A 106 10.63 -24.63 -26.84
C ASN A 106 10.26 -23.20 -27.30
N LEU A 107 10.28 -22.23 -26.39
CA LEU A 107 10.10 -20.81 -26.65
C LEU A 107 11.38 -20.02 -26.34
N ARG A 108 11.55 -18.88 -27.01
CA ARG A 108 12.71 -17.98 -26.86
C ARG A 108 12.27 -16.56 -26.48
N CYS A 109 11.60 -16.44 -25.34
CA CYS A 109 11.09 -15.15 -24.89
C CYS A 109 12.25 -14.25 -24.46
N LYS A 110 12.42 -13.10 -25.10
CA LYS A 110 13.52 -12.15 -24.85
C LYS A 110 13.54 -11.55 -23.43
N TYR A 111 12.42 -11.61 -22.74
CA TYR A 111 12.28 -11.15 -21.36
C TYR A 111 12.41 -12.30 -20.34
N CYS A 112 12.64 -13.54 -20.79
CA CYS A 112 12.80 -14.69 -19.91
C CYS A 112 14.26 -14.81 -19.47
N LEU A 113 14.46 -15.08 -18.18
CA LEU A 113 15.79 -15.33 -17.59
C LEU A 113 16.57 -16.45 -18.29
N ALA A 114 15.87 -17.42 -18.90
CA ALA A 114 16.47 -18.52 -19.64
C ALA A 114 16.85 -18.13 -21.09
N ASP A 115 17.29 -16.88 -21.30
CA ASP A 115 17.78 -16.25 -22.54
C ASP A 115 17.82 -17.20 -23.76
N GLU A 116 16.76 -17.18 -24.58
CA GLU A 116 16.65 -18.00 -25.80
C GLU A 116 16.54 -19.53 -25.64
N GLY A 117 16.19 -20.02 -24.45
CA GLY A 117 15.82 -21.41 -24.15
C GLY A 117 16.89 -22.21 -23.40
N GLU A 118 17.90 -21.54 -22.83
CA GLU A 118 18.94 -22.12 -21.98
C GLU A 118 19.10 -21.32 -20.69
N TYR A 119 18.95 -21.99 -19.55
CA TYR A 119 19.18 -21.40 -18.24
C TYR A 119 20.70 -21.41 -17.95
N ASN A 120 21.46 -20.44 -18.45
CA ASN A 120 22.90 -20.18 -18.16
C ASN A 120 23.72 -21.40 -17.69
N GLY A 121 23.63 -22.51 -18.42
CA GLY A 121 23.99 -23.84 -17.95
C GLY A 121 23.30 -24.93 -18.78
N ASP A 122 23.63 -26.18 -18.48
CA ASP A 122 23.18 -27.31 -19.30
C ASP A 122 21.67 -27.49 -19.26
N LYS A 123 21.08 -27.79 -20.43
CA LYS A 123 19.70 -28.26 -20.52
C LYS A 123 19.58 -29.56 -19.74
N GLY A 124 18.58 -29.64 -18.86
CA GLY A 124 18.32 -30.83 -18.08
C GLY A 124 16.87 -30.91 -17.64
N VAL A 125 16.44 -32.13 -17.33
CA VAL A 125 15.20 -32.43 -16.63
C VAL A 125 15.57 -32.85 -15.22
N MET A 126 14.98 -32.22 -14.21
CA MET A 126 15.17 -32.55 -12.81
C MET A 126 14.78 -34.01 -12.57
N SER A 127 15.68 -34.76 -11.92
CA SER A 127 15.40 -36.14 -11.57
C SER A 127 14.36 -36.21 -10.43
N ARG A 128 13.59 -37.31 -10.38
CA ARG A 128 12.65 -37.57 -9.28
C ARG A 128 13.35 -37.69 -7.93
N GLU A 129 14.61 -38.10 -7.92
CA GLU A 129 15.41 -38.18 -6.70
C GLU A 129 15.73 -36.79 -6.16
N THR A 130 16.22 -35.89 -7.02
CA THR A 130 16.48 -34.49 -6.68
C THR A 130 15.23 -33.78 -6.18
N ALA A 131 14.08 -33.98 -6.84
CA ALA A 131 12.81 -33.34 -6.47
C ALA A 131 12.23 -33.82 -5.12
N LYS A 132 12.74 -34.91 -4.55
CA LYS A 132 12.30 -35.47 -3.26
C LYS A 132 13.18 -35.05 -2.08
N GLN A 133 14.34 -34.43 -2.35
CA GLN A 133 15.21 -33.84 -1.33
C GLN A 133 14.61 -32.52 -0.86
#